data_AF-X1GQG2-F1
#
_entry.id   AF-X1GQG2-F1
#
_cell.length_a   1.000
_cell.length_b   1.000
_cell.length_c   1.000
_cell.angle_alpha   90.00
_cell.angle_beta   90.00
_cell.angle_gamma   90.00
#
_symmetry.space_group_name_H-M   'P 1'
#
loop_
_entity.id
_entity.type
_entity.pdbx_description
1 polymer ?
#
loop_
_entity_poly.entity_id
_entity_poly.type
_entity_poly.pdbx_seq_one_letter_code
_entity_poly.pdbx_strand_id
1 'polypeptide(L)'
;MSDERKEGLVEVGTHESTGAIIEDLETLWPEFRPEFYTPGKVPPHFSIHLEKAIPNAMRKAQVLAEEKLTDFIKSMRRRLRRDVKNTREYYDALRKEMEASLSHHNLSEAQRQERIAKIEDLPREMAQKIEDLQQKYKIQVRLRPCAALRFLIDVVHIMVEIRFRKHTRTIHLIWNPLSRRLDPLVCERCYETTRSVHLREEDSRILLLCPSCAQKQ
;
A
#
# COMPACT_ATOMS: atom_id res chain seq x y z
N MET A 1 -3.24 21.83 -7.17
CA MET A 1 -3.01 20.40 -6.91
C MET A 1 -2.85 19.72 -8.26
N SER A 2 -1.79 18.95 -8.46
CA SER A 2 -1.65 18.12 -9.67
C SER A 2 -2.27 16.76 -9.36
N ASP A 3 -3.27 16.36 -10.14
CA ASP A 3 -3.87 15.02 -10.07
C ASP A 3 -3.28 14.20 -11.24
N GLU A 4 -2.70 13.05 -10.94
CA GLU A 4 -2.15 12.14 -11.94
C GLU A 4 -2.88 10.80 -11.84
N ARG A 5 -3.47 10.38 -12.97
CA ARG A 5 -4.12 9.08 -13.09
C ARG A 5 -3.23 8.16 -13.92
N LYS A 6 -2.89 7.00 -13.35
CA LYS A 6 -2.16 5.93 -14.02
C LYS A 6 -2.88 4.61 -13.88
N GLU A 7 -3.11 3.96 -15.01
CA GLU A 7 -3.67 2.61 -15.08
C GLU A 7 -2.53 1.58 -15.20
N GLY A 8 -2.77 0.34 -14.76
CA GLY A 8 -1.74 -0.71 -14.79
C GLY A 8 -0.55 -0.44 -13.86
N LEU A 9 -0.73 0.32 -12.77
CA LEU A 9 0.35 0.56 -11.81
C LEU A 9 0.82 -0.74 -11.17
N VAL A 10 -0.11 -1.61 -10.76
CA VAL A 10 0.15 -2.91 -10.15
C VAL A 10 -0.85 -3.93 -10.67
N GLU A 11 -0.43 -5.18 -10.72
CA GLU A 11 -1.25 -6.35 -11.03
C GLU A 11 -1.14 -7.32 -9.85
N VAL A 12 -2.20 -8.07 -9.58
CA VAL A 12 -2.26 -9.00 -8.45
C VAL A 12 -2.95 -10.28 -8.87
N GLY A 13 -2.23 -11.40 -8.77
CA GLY A 13 -2.80 -12.73 -8.86
C GLY A 13 -3.52 -13.14 -7.58
N THR A 14 -4.75 -13.64 -7.69
CA THR A 14 -5.45 -14.22 -6.55
C THR A 14 -6.30 -15.43 -6.96
N HIS A 15 -6.37 -16.41 -6.07
CA HIS A 15 -7.28 -17.52 -6.21
C HIS A 15 -8.69 -17.08 -5.76
N GLU A 16 -9.68 -17.24 -6.65
CA GLU A 16 -11.03 -16.70 -6.46
C GLU A 16 -11.70 -17.18 -5.14
N SER A 17 -11.78 -18.50 -4.92
CA SER A 17 -12.54 -19.06 -3.80
C SER A 17 -11.85 -18.94 -2.43
N THR A 18 -10.52 -18.97 -2.37
CA THR A 18 -9.75 -18.91 -1.12
C THR A 18 -9.33 -17.49 -0.78
N GLY A 19 -9.19 -16.62 -1.78
CA GLY A 19 -8.57 -15.30 -1.66
C GLY A 19 -7.04 -15.35 -1.51
N ALA A 20 -6.41 -16.51 -1.69
CA ALA A 20 -4.96 -16.63 -1.62
C ALA A 20 -4.29 -15.78 -2.72
N ILE A 21 -3.16 -15.15 -2.42
CA ILE A 21 -2.35 -14.41 -3.39
C ILE A 21 -1.48 -15.42 -4.14
N ILE A 22 -1.63 -15.45 -5.45
CA ILE A 22 -0.81 -16.29 -6.34
C ILE A 22 0.29 -15.38 -6.87
N GLU A 23 1.49 -15.57 -6.34
CA GLU A 23 2.67 -14.82 -6.77
C GLU A 23 2.97 -15.09 -8.24
N ASP A 24 3.45 -14.05 -8.91
CA ASP A 24 3.91 -14.08 -10.31
C ASP A 24 2.81 -14.46 -11.32
N LEU A 25 1.53 -14.53 -10.93
CA LEU A 25 0.49 -14.94 -11.86
C LEU A 25 0.45 -14.02 -13.08
N GLU A 26 0.59 -12.71 -12.89
CA GLU A 26 0.61 -11.69 -13.94
C GLU A 26 1.72 -11.87 -14.97
N THR A 27 2.83 -12.51 -14.61
CA THR A 27 3.94 -12.82 -15.52
C THR A 27 3.87 -14.24 -16.07
N LEU A 28 3.23 -15.17 -15.35
CA LEU A 28 3.14 -16.58 -15.73
C LEU A 28 2.01 -16.86 -16.73
N TRP A 29 0.83 -16.26 -16.56
CA TRP A 29 -0.33 -16.57 -17.42
C TRP A 29 -0.11 -16.32 -18.92
N PRO A 30 0.68 -15.32 -19.38
CA PRO A 30 0.93 -15.10 -20.81
C PRO A 30 1.74 -16.22 -21.47
N GLU A 31 2.46 -17.04 -20.70
CA GLU A 31 3.17 -18.21 -21.24
C GLU A 31 2.19 -19.31 -21.69
N PHE A 32 0.98 -19.29 -21.14
CA PHE A 32 -0.10 -20.17 -21.53
C PHE A 32 -0.81 -19.57 -22.75
N ARG A 33 -1.47 -20.42 -23.54
CA ARG A 33 -2.31 -19.99 -24.66
C ARG A 33 -3.76 -19.92 -24.17
N PRO A 34 -4.22 -18.79 -23.59
CA PRO A 34 -5.59 -18.70 -23.11
C PRO A 34 -6.58 -18.70 -24.28
N GLU A 35 -7.69 -19.40 -24.09
CA GLU A 35 -8.87 -19.24 -24.91
C GLU A 35 -9.80 -18.21 -24.24
N PHE A 36 -10.18 -17.18 -24.99
CA PHE A 36 -11.07 -16.14 -24.48
C PHE A 36 -12.51 -16.46 -24.81
N TYR A 37 -13.34 -16.59 -23.78
CA TYR A 37 -14.78 -16.73 -23.95
C TYR A 37 -15.41 -15.41 -24.41
N THR A 38 -16.36 -15.50 -25.34
CA THR A 38 -17.19 -14.35 -25.71
C THR A 38 -18.05 -13.94 -24.51
N PRO A 39 -18.24 -12.63 -24.24
CA PRO A 39 -19.16 -12.17 -23.21
C PRO A 39 -20.54 -12.84 -23.33
N GLY A 40 -21.06 -13.36 -22.21
CA GLY A 40 -22.35 -14.08 -22.17
C GLY A 40 -22.30 -15.55 -22.62
N LYS A 41 -21.16 -16.05 -23.12
CA LYS A 41 -20.95 -17.46 -23.50
C LYS A 41 -19.91 -18.15 -22.61
N VAL A 42 -19.99 -17.89 -21.31
CA VAL A 42 -19.06 -18.43 -20.32
C VAL A 42 -19.64 -19.73 -19.73
N PRO A 43 -18.83 -20.77 -19.46
CA PRO A 43 -19.35 -22.02 -18.92
C PRO A 43 -20.16 -21.85 -17.61
N PRO A 44 -21.24 -22.62 -17.38
CA PRO A 44 -22.11 -22.45 -16.21
C PRO A 44 -21.42 -22.66 -14.85
N HIS A 45 -20.34 -23.44 -14.82
CA HIS A 45 -19.53 -23.68 -13.61
C HIS A 45 -18.55 -22.53 -13.29
N PHE A 46 -18.61 -21.44 -14.06
CA PHE A 46 -17.86 -20.20 -13.78
C PHE A 46 -18.63 -19.30 -12.79
N SER A 47 -18.94 -19.85 -11.61
CA SER A 47 -19.60 -19.13 -10.51
C SER A 47 -18.76 -17.94 -10.07
N ILE A 48 -19.40 -16.80 -9.78
CA ILE A 48 -18.73 -15.57 -9.30
C ILE A 48 -18.68 -15.61 -7.76
N HIS A 49 -17.48 -15.80 -7.20
CA HIS A 49 -17.23 -15.77 -5.75
C HIS A 49 -16.05 -14.86 -5.42
N LEU A 50 -16.24 -13.56 -5.64
CA LEU A 50 -15.17 -12.56 -5.56
C LEU A 50 -15.01 -11.94 -4.16
N GLU A 51 -15.84 -12.33 -3.20
CA GLU A 51 -15.94 -11.67 -1.89
C GLU A 51 -14.63 -11.76 -1.09
N LYS A 52 -13.87 -12.85 -1.28
CA LYS A 52 -12.56 -13.05 -0.63
C LYS A 52 -11.40 -12.55 -1.49
N ALA A 53 -11.50 -12.73 -2.81
CA ALA A 53 -10.47 -12.38 -3.76
C ALA A 53 -10.20 -10.87 -3.81
N ILE A 54 -11.25 -10.06 -3.93
CA ILE A 54 -11.09 -8.60 -4.12
C ILE A 54 -10.42 -7.94 -2.90
N PRO A 55 -10.88 -8.14 -1.65
CA PRO A 55 -10.24 -7.48 -0.50
C PRO A 55 -8.78 -7.89 -0.31
N ASN A 56 -8.45 -9.17 -0.53
CA ASN A 56 -7.07 -9.65 -0.42
C ASN A 56 -6.20 -9.09 -1.55
N ALA A 57 -6.71 -9.09 -2.79
CA ALA A 57 -6.03 -8.48 -3.92
C ALA A 57 -5.76 -6.98 -3.69
N MET A 58 -6.73 -6.24 -3.14
CA MET A 58 -6.56 -4.82 -2.82
C MET A 58 -5.54 -4.57 -1.71
N ARG A 59 -5.48 -5.41 -0.68
CA ARG A 59 -4.42 -5.33 0.34
C ARG A 59 -3.04 -5.56 -0.26
N LYS A 60 -2.88 -6.59 -1.11
CA LYS A 60 -1.62 -6.84 -1.81
C LYS A 60 -1.27 -5.71 -2.80
N ALA A 61 -2.26 -5.17 -3.51
CA ALA A 61 -2.08 -4.05 -4.43
C ALA A 61 -1.56 -2.80 -3.71
N GLN A 62 -2.03 -2.54 -2.48
CA GLN A 62 -1.52 -1.45 -1.66
C GLN A 62 -0.01 -1.62 -1.38
N VAL A 63 0.40 -2.79 -0.92
CA VAL A 63 1.82 -3.09 -0.65
C VAL A 63 2.68 -2.91 -1.90
N LEU A 64 2.26 -3.49 -3.03
CA LEU A 64 2.98 -3.38 -4.30
C LEU A 64 3.03 -1.93 -4.83
N ALA A 65 1.96 -1.15 -4.62
CA ALA A 65 1.93 0.25 -5.02
C ALA A 65 2.88 1.10 -4.17
N GLU A 66 2.94 0.86 -2.86
CA GLU A 66 3.90 1.51 -1.96
C GLU A 66 5.35 1.21 -2.38
N GLU A 67 5.65 -0.05 -2.72
CA GLU A 67 6.95 -0.46 -3.26
C GLU A 67 7.28 0.27 -4.57
N LYS A 68 6.38 0.23 -5.56
CA LYS A 68 6.59 0.90 -6.86
C LYS A 68 6.72 2.43 -6.75
N LEU A 69 6.03 3.05 -5.79
CA LEU A 69 6.06 4.51 -5.58
C LEU A 69 7.16 4.96 -4.63
N THR A 70 7.95 4.03 -4.06
CA THR A 70 8.95 4.33 -3.03
C THR A 70 9.93 5.42 -3.46
N ASP A 71 10.49 5.33 -4.67
CA ASP A 71 11.50 6.28 -5.13
C ASP A 71 10.90 7.66 -5.45
N PHE A 72 9.67 7.69 -5.97
CA PHE A 72 8.93 8.92 -6.17
C PHE A 72 8.66 9.63 -4.84
N ILE A 73 8.15 8.89 -3.84
CA ILE A 73 7.89 9.42 -2.49
C ILE A 73 9.19 9.93 -1.84
N LYS A 74 10.30 9.18 -1.95
CA LYS A 74 11.62 9.60 -1.47
C LYS A 74 12.08 10.90 -2.13
N SER A 75 11.94 11.01 -3.46
CA SER A 75 12.29 12.21 -4.22
C SER A 75 11.51 13.44 -3.75
N MET A 76 10.19 13.29 -3.57
CA MET A 76 9.32 14.37 -3.09
C MET A 76 9.65 14.79 -1.66
N ARG A 77 9.90 13.84 -0.75
CA ARG A 77 10.37 14.13 0.62
C ARG A 77 11.71 14.86 0.61
N ARG A 78 12.64 14.50 -0.28
CA ARG A 78 13.92 15.21 -0.43
C ARG A 78 13.72 16.64 -0.90
N ARG A 79 12.81 16.88 -1.87
CA ARG A 79 12.47 18.22 -2.35
C ARG A 79 11.85 19.07 -1.24
N LEU A 80 10.87 18.54 -0.51
CA LEU A 80 10.28 19.20 0.66
C LEU A 80 11.36 19.62 1.68
N ARG A 81 12.25 18.71 2.06
CA ARG A 81 13.33 19.00 3.02
C ARG A 81 14.24 20.13 2.53
N ARG A 82 14.59 20.12 1.24
CA ARG A 82 15.41 21.18 0.63
C ARG A 82 14.68 22.52 0.69
N ASP A 83 13.43 22.57 0.26
CA ASP A 83 12.67 23.82 0.19
C ASP A 83 12.40 24.40 1.58
N VAL A 84 12.11 23.54 2.57
CA VAL A 84 11.99 23.96 3.98
C VAL A 84 13.31 24.51 4.51
N LYS A 85 14.44 23.84 4.20
CA LYS A 85 15.77 24.34 4.58
C LYS A 85 16.04 25.71 3.96
N ASN A 86 15.84 25.85 2.65
CA ASN A 86 16.05 27.11 1.94
C ASN A 86 15.15 28.24 2.50
N THR A 87 13.90 27.91 2.85
CA THR A 87 12.97 28.87 3.46
C THR A 87 13.49 29.37 4.80
N ARG A 88 13.98 28.46 5.66
CA ARG A 88 14.58 28.85 6.95
C ARG A 88 15.81 29.74 6.76
N GLU A 89 16.72 29.33 5.88
CA GLU A 89 17.93 30.11 5.58
C GLU A 89 17.59 31.51 5.05
N TYR A 90 16.58 31.64 4.20
CA TYR A 90 16.09 32.92 3.70
C TYR A 90 15.55 33.82 4.83
N TYR A 91 14.65 33.32 5.68
CA TYR A 91 14.08 34.11 6.77
C TYR A 91 15.12 34.45 7.85
N ASP A 92 16.08 33.57 8.12
CA ASP A 92 17.19 33.86 9.02
C ASP A 92 18.12 34.96 8.47
N ALA A 93 18.41 34.94 7.16
CA ALA A 93 19.18 36.01 6.52
C ALA A 93 18.42 37.34 6.54
N LEU A 94 17.12 37.33 6.22
CA LEU A 94 16.26 38.50 6.28
C LEU A 94 16.19 39.09 7.70
N ARG A 95 16.05 38.22 8.73
CA ARG A 95 16.05 38.66 10.13
C ARG A 95 17.34 39.38 10.49
N LYS A 96 18.48 38.79 10.16
CA LYS A 96 19.81 39.38 10.44
C LYS A 96 20.01 40.72 9.74
N GLU A 97 19.57 40.85 8.50
CA GLU A 97 19.63 42.10 7.74
C GLU A 97 18.77 43.19 8.41
N MET A 98 17.55 42.84 8.83
CA MET A 98 16.65 43.75 9.54
C MET A 98 17.20 44.15 10.91
N GLU A 99 17.74 43.20 11.68
CA GLU A 99 18.40 43.45 12.98
C GLU A 99 19.60 44.40 12.82
N ALA A 100 20.46 44.17 11.81
CA ALA A 100 21.59 45.05 11.52
C ALA A 100 21.11 46.48 11.18
N SER A 101 20.00 46.61 10.47
CA SER A 101 19.44 47.90 10.09
C SER A 101 18.96 48.75 11.30
N LEU A 102 18.69 48.14 12.46
CA LEU A 102 18.29 48.85 13.69
C LEU A 102 19.42 49.64 14.33
N SER A 103 20.68 49.35 13.97
CA SER A 103 21.87 50.01 14.51
C SER A 103 22.21 51.35 13.84
N HIS A 104 21.49 51.73 12.77
CA HIS A 104 21.70 53.01 12.09
C HIS A 104 21.22 54.20 12.94
N HIS A 105 22.10 55.18 13.16
CA HIS A 105 21.86 56.38 13.99
C HIS A 105 20.79 57.36 13.47
N ASN A 106 20.26 57.14 12.26
CA ASN A 106 19.29 58.04 11.61
C ASN A 106 17.83 57.58 11.74
N LEU A 107 17.53 56.57 12.56
CA LEU A 107 16.16 56.10 12.76
C LEU A 107 15.45 56.89 13.85
N SER A 108 14.22 57.35 13.56
CA SER A 108 13.32 57.81 14.60
C SER A 108 12.82 56.64 15.47
N GLU A 109 12.41 56.94 16.70
CA GLU A 109 11.92 55.93 17.65
C GLU A 109 10.70 55.16 17.11
N ALA A 110 9.80 55.85 16.41
CA ALA A 110 8.64 55.22 15.76
C ALA A 110 9.05 54.22 14.66
N GLN A 111 10.03 54.59 13.82
CA GLN A 111 10.56 53.69 12.77
C GLN A 111 11.31 52.49 13.36
N ARG A 112 11.94 52.66 14.52
CA ARG A 112 12.63 51.58 15.23
C ARG A 112 11.62 50.56 15.79
N GLN A 113 10.54 51.03 16.40
CA GLN A 113 9.48 50.19 16.95
C GLN A 113 8.74 49.41 15.85
N GLU A 114 8.43 50.04 14.72
CA GLU A 114 7.81 49.37 13.56
C GLU A 114 8.67 48.21 13.02
N ARG A 115 9.99 48.42 12.94
CA ARG A 115 10.93 47.39 12.49
C ARG A 115 11.07 46.24 13.49
N ILE A 116 11.07 46.50 14.80
CA ILE A 116 11.09 45.46 15.84
C ILE A 116 9.84 44.60 15.73
N ALA A 117 8.65 45.22 15.66
CA ALA A 117 7.39 44.49 15.50
C ALA A 117 7.40 43.59 14.25
N LYS A 118 7.95 44.09 13.13
CA LYS A 118 8.09 43.30 11.90
C LYS A 118 9.05 42.13 12.04
N ILE A 119 10.15 42.29 12.77
CA ILE A 119 11.10 41.19 13.08
C ILE A 119 10.43 40.11 13.94
N GLU A 120 9.63 40.52 14.94
CA GLU A 120 8.88 39.61 15.81
C GLU A 120 7.82 38.81 15.06
N ASP A 121 7.29 39.33 13.95
CA ASP A 121 6.32 38.66 13.08
C ASP A 121 6.94 37.63 12.11
N LEU A 122 8.23 37.75 11.75
CA LEU A 122 8.89 36.86 10.78
C LEU A 122 8.78 35.36 11.09
N PRO A 123 8.92 34.89 12.35
CA PRO A 123 8.75 33.47 12.67
C PRO A 123 7.37 32.92 12.29
N ARG A 124 6.32 33.73 12.44
CA ARG A 124 4.95 33.37 12.08
C ARG A 124 4.79 33.24 10.56
N GLU A 125 5.33 34.19 9.79
CA GLU A 125 5.33 34.15 8.33
C GLU A 125 6.12 32.94 7.80
N MET A 126 7.29 32.67 8.37
CA MET A 126 8.10 31.50 8.03
C MET A 126 7.34 30.19 8.33
N ALA A 127 6.69 30.09 9.49
CA ALA A 127 5.92 28.91 9.87
C ALA A 127 4.78 28.66 8.87
N GLN A 128 4.01 29.70 8.52
CA GLN A 128 2.96 29.61 7.52
C GLN A 128 3.52 29.15 6.16
N LYS A 129 4.67 29.69 5.75
CA LYS A 129 5.29 29.31 4.48
C LYS A 129 5.76 27.85 4.47
N ILE A 130 6.26 27.35 5.59
CA ILE A 130 6.65 25.95 5.75
C ILE A 130 5.41 25.04 5.69
N GLU A 131 4.30 25.45 6.30
CA GLU A 131 3.04 24.71 6.22
C GLU A 131 2.54 24.63 4.78
N ASP A 132 2.57 25.73 4.04
CA ASP A 132 2.21 25.75 2.61
C ASP A 132 3.08 24.77 1.81
N LEU A 133 4.38 24.69 2.10
CA LEU A 133 5.27 23.71 1.48
C LEU A 133 4.87 22.27 1.85
N GLN A 134 4.56 22.00 3.12
CA GLN A 134 4.11 20.67 3.54
C GLN A 134 2.82 20.26 2.82
N GLN A 135 1.86 21.17 2.67
CA GLN A 135 0.64 20.91 1.91
C GLN A 135 0.92 20.72 0.42
N LYS A 136 1.80 21.54 -0.18
CA LYS A 136 2.21 21.41 -1.59
C LYS A 136 2.85 20.06 -1.90
N TYR A 137 3.64 19.52 -0.98
CA TYR A 137 4.32 18.23 -1.12
C TYR A 137 3.53 17.04 -0.54
N LYS A 138 2.29 17.26 -0.09
CA LYS A 138 1.42 16.18 0.38
C LYS A 138 1.04 15.27 -0.78
N ILE A 139 1.27 13.98 -0.61
CA ILE A 139 0.94 12.94 -1.59
C ILE A 139 -0.20 12.11 -1.04
N GLN A 140 -1.28 11.97 -1.81
CA GLN A 140 -2.36 11.03 -1.53
C GLN A 140 -2.48 10.07 -2.70
N VAL A 141 -2.35 8.77 -2.41
CA VAL A 141 -2.53 7.72 -3.41
C VAL A 141 -3.90 7.09 -3.20
N ARG A 142 -4.69 6.98 -4.26
CA ARG A 142 -5.97 6.28 -4.25
C ARG A 142 -5.91 5.15 -5.26
N LEU A 143 -6.03 3.91 -4.77
CA LEU A 143 -6.10 2.72 -5.61
C LEU A 143 -7.56 2.34 -5.84
N ARG A 144 -7.88 1.94 -7.06
CA ARG A 144 -9.19 1.39 -7.44
C ARG A 144 -8.96 0.21 -8.39
N PRO A 145 -9.73 -0.88 -8.27
CA PRO A 145 -9.75 -1.93 -9.30
C PRO A 145 -10.13 -1.30 -10.65
N CYS A 146 -9.36 -1.59 -11.70
CA CYS A 146 -9.62 -1.07 -13.05
C CYS A 146 -10.19 -2.17 -13.97
N ALA A 147 -9.51 -3.31 -14.02
CA ALA A 147 -9.89 -4.47 -14.79
C ALA A 147 -9.46 -5.75 -14.06
N ALA A 148 -10.06 -6.87 -14.43
CA ALA A 148 -9.68 -8.20 -13.95
C ALA A 148 -9.71 -9.20 -15.09
N LEU A 149 -8.69 -10.06 -15.14
CA LEU A 149 -8.71 -11.29 -15.93
C LEU A 149 -9.04 -12.43 -14.99
N ARG A 150 -9.96 -13.29 -15.41
CA ARG A 150 -10.47 -14.40 -14.61
C ARG A 150 -10.27 -15.67 -15.41
N PHE A 151 -9.59 -16.63 -14.81
CA PHE A 151 -9.13 -17.83 -15.49
C PHE A 151 -9.96 -19.03 -15.06
N LEU A 152 -10.39 -19.82 -16.04
CA LEU A 152 -10.87 -21.17 -15.79
C LEU A 152 -9.70 -22.10 -16.08
N ILE A 153 -9.22 -22.80 -15.04
CA ILE A 153 -8.05 -23.67 -15.13
C ILE A 153 -8.39 -25.03 -14.53
N ASP A 154 -7.95 -26.09 -15.20
CA ASP A 154 -7.99 -27.43 -14.63
C ASP A 154 -6.89 -27.57 -13.59
N VAL A 155 -7.27 -27.87 -12.35
CA VAL A 155 -6.35 -27.98 -11.22
C VAL A 155 -6.43 -29.36 -10.59
N VAL A 156 -5.36 -29.76 -9.90
CA VAL A 156 -5.37 -31.00 -9.11
C VAL A 156 -5.67 -30.66 -7.66
N HIS A 157 -6.80 -31.17 -7.15
CA HIS A 157 -7.16 -31.08 -5.75
C HIS A 157 -6.53 -32.23 -4.97
N ILE A 158 -5.71 -31.88 -3.98
CA ILE A 158 -5.12 -32.83 -3.04
C ILE A 158 -5.88 -32.72 -1.73
N MET A 159 -6.60 -33.79 -1.38
CA MET A 159 -7.31 -33.89 -0.11
C MET A 159 -6.33 -34.28 1.00
N VAL A 160 -6.28 -33.46 2.05
CA VAL A 160 -5.39 -33.68 3.19
C VAL A 160 -6.23 -33.75 4.46
N GLU A 161 -6.13 -34.86 5.18
CA GLU A 161 -6.71 -35.00 6.51
C GLU A 161 -5.70 -34.55 7.57
N ILE A 162 -6.04 -33.50 8.31
CA ILE A 162 -5.26 -32.98 9.42
C ILE A 162 -5.83 -33.58 10.70
N ARG A 163 -4.99 -34.32 11.43
CA ARG A 163 -5.28 -34.81 12.78
C ARG A 163 -4.50 -33.99 13.80
N PHE A 164 -5.20 -33.31 14.71
CA PHE A 164 -4.56 -32.49 15.75
C PHE A 164 -5.31 -32.63 17.06
N ARG A 165 -4.61 -33.13 18.09
CA ARG A 165 -5.18 -33.50 19.39
C ARG A 165 -6.36 -34.48 19.21
N LYS A 166 -7.55 -34.11 19.68
CA LYS A 166 -8.79 -34.91 19.59
C LYS A 166 -9.63 -34.58 18.35
N HIS A 167 -9.17 -33.67 17.50
CA HIS A 167 -9.93 -33.18 16.34
C HIS A 167 -9.31 -33.65 15.04
N THR A 168 -10.17 -33.80 14.04
CA THR A 168 -9.78 -34.11 12.66
C THR A 168 -10.47 -33.13 11.72
N ARG A 169 -9.74 -32.66 10.70
CA ARG A 169 -10.27 -31.74 9.69
C ARG A 169 -9.67 -32.08 8.34
N THR A 170 -10.52 -32.23 7.33
CA THR A 170 -10.08 -32.34 5.93
C THR A 170 -9.95 -30.95 5.32
N ILE A 171 -8.86 -30.73 4.61
CA ILE A 171 -8.63 -29.53 3.80
C ILE A 171 -8.27 -29.93 2.37
N HIS A 172 -8.36 -28.97 1.45
CA HIS A 172 -7.97 -29.15 0.07
C HIS A 172 -6.76 -28.26 -0.21
N LEU A 173 -5.68 -28.88 -0.69
CA LEU A 173 -4.57 -28.17 -1.33
C LEU A 173 -4.80 -28.21 -2.84
N ILE A 174 -4.40 -27.15 -3.53
CA ILE A 174 -4.56 -27.03 -4.97
C ILE A 174 -3.17 -27.01 -5.59
N TRP A 175 -2.86 -27.98 -6.43
CA TRP A 175 -1.70 -27.89 -7.30
C TRP A 175 -2.11 -27.09 -8.54
N ASN A 176 -1.49 -25.92 -8.68
CA ASN A 176 -1.80 -24.97 -9.74
C ASN A 176 -0.82 -25.14 -10.90
N PRO A 177 -1.30 -25.52 -12.10
CA PRO A 177 -0.42 -25.76 -13.24
C PRO A 177 0.23 -24.46 -13.78
N LEU A 178 -0.38 -23.29 -13.52
CA LEU A 178 0.18 -22.00 -13.94
C LEU A 178 1.46 -21.69 -13.16
N SER A 179 1.40 -21.81 -11.84
CA SER A 179 2.55 -21.56 -10.95
C SER A 179 3.47 -22.77 -10.80
N ARG A 180 3.03 -23.95 -11.23
CA ARG A 180 3.69 -25.26 -11.04
C ARG A 180 4.07 -25.50 -9.57
N ARG A 181 3.19 -25.07 -8.67
CA ARG A 181 3.36 -25.10 -7.23
C ARG A 181 2.01 -25.39 -6.57
N LEU A 182 2.06 -25.77 -5.30
CA LEU A 182 0.87 -25.73 -4.45
C LEU A 182 0.49 -24.27 -4.21
N ASP A 183 -0.79 -23.96 -4.44
CA ASP A 183 -1.34 -22.67 -4.07
C ASP A 183 -1.19 -22.48 -2.55
N PRO A 184 -0.82 -21.26 -2.11
CA PRO A 184 -0.69 -20.98 -0.70
C PRO A 184 -2.05 -21.03 0.01
N LEU A 185 -2.00 -21.30 1.31
CA LEU A 185 -3.16 -21.26 2.17
C LEU A 185 -3.43 -19.84 2.65
N VAL A 186 -4.60 -19.64 3.26
CA VAL A 186 -4.97 -18.35 3.86
C VAL A 186 -5.13 -18.54 5.36
N CYS A 187 -4.55 -17.63 6.14
CA CYS A 187 -4.72 -17.60 7.58
C CYS A 187 -6.19 -17.35 7.94
N GLU A 188 -6.78 -18.20 8.76
CA GLU A 188 -8.20 -18.08 9.14
C GLU A 188 -8.48 -16.97 10.15
N ARG A 189 -7.43 -16.27 10.63
CA ARG A 189 -7.55 -15.12 11.54
C ARG A 189 -7.33 -13.79 10.84
N CYS A 190 -6.20 -13.63 10.14
CA CYS A 190 -5.86 -12.35 9.50
C CYS A 190 -6.13 -12.33 7.99
N TYR A 191 -6.57 -13.45 7.39
CA TYR A 191 -6.85 -13.59 5.96
C TYR A 191 -5.67 -13.31 5.03
N GLU A 192 -4.45 -13.28 5.57
CA GLU A 192 -3.23 -13.15 4.79
C GLU A 192 -2.80 -14.50 4.23
N THR A 193 -2.19 -14.44 3.05
CA THR A 193 -1.66 -15.62 2.37
C THR A 193 -0.45 -16.16 3.10
N THR A 194 -0.35 -17.48 3.20
CA THR A 194 0.74 -18.14 3.91
C THR A 194 1.07 -19.52 3.33
N ARG A 195 2.36 -19.85 3.36
CA ARG A 195 2.87 -21.19 3.01
C ARG A 195 3.27 -22.02 4.22
N SER A 196 3.20 -21.43 5.42
CA SER A 196 3.47 -22.11 6.68
C SER A 196 2.26 -21.93 7.59
N VAL A 197 1.64 -23.04 7.97
CA VAL A 197 0.45 -23.03 8.81
C VAL A 197 0.74 -23.65 10.16
N HIS A 198 0.24 -23.00 11.20
CA HIS A 198 0.20 -23.51 12.55
C HIS A 198 -1.23 -23.89 12.89
N LEU A 199 -1.38 -25.07 13.51
CA LEU A 199 -2.68 -25.58 13.92
C LEU A 199 -3.02 -25.02 15.31
N ARG A 200 -4.23 -24.47 15.46
CA ARG A 200 -4.78 -24.06 16.76
C ARG A 200 -6.16 -24.70 16.95
N GLU A 201 -6.45 -25.14 18.17
CA GLU A 201 -7.80 -25.57 18.55
C GLU A 201 -8.56 -24.37 19.12
N GLU A 202 -9.71 -24.06 18.52
CA GLU A 202 -10.63 -23.01 18.97
C GLU A 202 -12.06 -23.50 18.68
N ASP A 203 -12.99 -23.41 19.63
CA ASP A 203 -14.39 -23.88 19.47
C ASP A 203 -14.55 -25.31 18.92
N SER A 204 -13.70 -26.25 19.37
CA SER A 204 -13.69 -27.64 18.88
C SER A 204 -13.42 -27.81 17.38
N ARG A 205 -12.81 -26.82 16.73
CA ARG A 205 -12.32 -26.90 15.34
C ARG A 205 -10.81 -26.63 15.28
N ILE A 206 -10.17 -27.23 14.28
CA ILE A 206 -8.77 -26.95 13.95
C ILE A 206 -8.73 -25.71 13.06
N LEU A 207 -8.05 -24.66 13.51
CA LEU A 207 -7.77 -23.46 12.72
C LEU A 207 -6.37 -23.49 12.12
N LEU A 208 -6.24 -22.97 10.89
CA LEU A 208 -4.99 -22.78 10.17
C LEU A 208 -4.54 -21.32 10.30
N LEU A 209 -3.45 -21.09 11.03
CA LEU A 209 -2.94 -19.75 11.31
C LEU A 209 -1.58 -19.53 10.68
N CYS A 210 -1.32 -18.33 10.17
CA CYS A 210 0.04 -17.93 9.79
C CYS A 210 0.94 -17.82 11.04
N PRO A 211 2.28 -17.83 10.90
CA PRO A 211 3.21 -17.76 12.03
C PRO A 211 2.97 -16.54 12.92
N SER A 212 2.69 -15.38 12.33
CA SER A 212 2.42 -14.14 13.08
C SER A 212 1.13 -14.21 13.92
N CYS A 213 0.09 -14.89 13.43
CA CYS A 213 -1.15 -15.08 14.19
C CYS A 213 -1.03 -16.17 15.24
N ALA A 214 -0.19 -17.17 15.00
CA ALA A 214 0.07 -18.24 15.96
C ALA A 214 0.80 -17.74 17.22
N GLN A 215 1.67 -16.73 17.08
CA GLN A 215 2.43 -16.12 18.18
C GLN A 215 1.62 -15.15 19.03
N LYS A 216 0.55 -14.56 18.49
CA LYS A 216 -0.37 -13.71 19.26
C LYS A 216 -1.22 -14.61 20.15
N GLN A 217 -0.90 -14.63 21.44
CA GLN A 217 -1.65 -15.34 22.47
C GLN A 217 -3.04 -14.75 22.59
#